data_AF-A0A226D076-F1
#
_entry.id   AF-A0A226D076-F1
#
_cell.length_a   1.000
_cell.length_b   1.000
_cell.length_c   1.000
_cell.angle_alpha   90.00
_cell.angle_beta   90.00
_cell.angle_gamma   90.00
#
_symmetry.space_group_name_H-M   'P 1'
#
loop_
_entity.id
_entity.type
_entity.pdbx_description
1 polymer ?
#
loop_
_entity_poly.entity_id
_entity_poly.type
_entity_poly.pdbx_seq_one_letter_code
_entity_poly.pdbx_strand_id
1 'polypeptide(L)'
;MKFQLRHSGVCPLLALLLLALVLPAKSTFDVEKCRGVDLDATEDHMMHVTDCLSKAGAKEFHDVPAEKMPCFGKCVMEKKGIIDDKGLPHKENIMKLITDNMPKAVHDDLNKRMENCLAEETSMIDPADPSCNTYMPLGMCMHLSFLEECEK
;
A
#
# COMPACT_ATOMS: atom_id res chain seq x y z
N MET A 1 29.52 16.57 60.13
CA MET A 1 30.26 16.70 58.84
C MET A 1 29.26 16.68 57.70
N LYS A 2 29.39 17.62 56.75
CA LYS A 2 28.43 17.96 55.69
C LYS A 2 28.44 16.92 54.55
N PHE A 3 27.28 16.43 54.13
CA PHE A 3 27.10 15.72 52.85
C PHE A 3 26.59 16.73 51.80
N GLN A 4 27.43 16.98 50.80
CA GLN A 4 27.18 17.84 49.65
C GLN A 4 26.31 17.10 48.63
N LEU A 5 25.08 17.58 48.39
CA LEU A 5 24.22 17.17 47.28
C LEU A 5 24.66 17.91 46.01
N ARG A 6 25.48 17.25 45.18
CA ARG A 6 25.77 17.71 43.81
C ARG A 6 24.49 17.62 42.98
N HIS A 7 23.99 18.78 42.57
CA HIS A 7 22.95 18.92 41.57
C HIS A 7 23.54 18.59 40.20
N SER A 8 23.34 17.36 39.74
CA SER A 8 23.51 17.00 38.33
C SER A 8 22.29 17.50 37.57
N GLY A 9 22.45 18.61 36.84
CA GLY A 9 21.44 19.16 35.95
C GLY A 9 21.13 18.17 34.82
N VAL A 10 20.11 17.36 35.02
CA VAL A 10 19.49 16.60 33.92
C VAL A 10 18.57 17.58 33.19
N CYS A 11 19.00 18.00 32.01
CA CYS A 11 18.29 18.93 31.15
C CYS A 11 16.89 18.36 30.81
N PRO A 12 15.78 19.01 31.22
CA PRO A 12 14.42 18.49 30.99
C PRO A 12 14.03 18.44 29.51
N LEU A 13 14.82 19.06 28.62
CA LEU A 13 14.65 18.99 27.17
C LEU A 13 14.97 17.61 26.57
N LEU A 14 15.84 16.81 27.20
CA LEU A 14 16.17 15.47 26.69
C LEU A 14 15.04 14.44 26.93
N ALA A 15 14.23 14.62 27.98
CA ALA A 15 13.13 13.71 28.29
C ALA A 15 11.94 13.85 27.33
N LEU A 16 11.74 15.06 26.76
CA LEU A 16 10.66 15.32 25.80
C LEU A 16 10.97 14.80 24.39
N LEU A 17 12.25 14.70 23.99
CA LEU A 17 12.63 14.17 22.68
C LEU A 17 12.50 12.63 22.58
N LEU A 18 12.55 11.91 23.71
CA LEU A 18 12.42 10.46 23.73
C LEU A 18 10.97 9.96 23.62
N LEU A 19 9.96 10.79 23.95
CA LEU A 19 8.55 10.40 23.84
C LEU A 19 7.98 10.46 22.42
N ALA A 20 8.61 11.19 21.49
CA ALA A 20 8.15 11.28 20.10
C ALA A 20 8.55 10.06 19.23
N LEU A 21 9.48 9.22 19.72
CA LEU A 21 10.03 8.07 18.99
C LEU A 21 9.27 6.75 19.22
N VAL A 22 8.21 6.76 20.03
CA VAL A 22 7.42 5.54 20.36
C VAL A 22 6.05 5.54 19.69
N LEU A 23 5.83 6.37 18.67
CA LEU A 23 4.64 6.23 17.84
C LEU A 23 4.82 4.97 16.98
N PRO A 24 3.99 3.93 17.13
CA PRO A 24 3.99 2.82 16.20
C PRO A 24 3.64 3.38 14.83
N ALA A 25 4.55 3.22 13.87
CA ALA A 25 4.23 3.44 12.46
C ALA A 25 3.11 2.44 12.13
N LYS A 26 1.87 2.92 12.04
CA LYS A 26 0.80 2.13 11.44
C LYS A 26 1.22 1.85 10.01
N SER A 27 1.47 0.58 9.71
CA SER A 27 1.63 0.08 8.35
C SER A 27 0.40 0.52 7.55
N THR A 28 0.58 1.32 6.51
CA THR A 28 -0.49 1.86 5.65
C THR A 28 -1.23 0.80 4.82
N PHE A 29 -0.92 -0.48 5.05
CA PHE A 29 -1.52 -1.62 4.34
C PHE A 29 -2.58 -2.37 5.16
N ASP A 30 -2.80 -2.02 6.43
CA ASP A 30 -3.81 -2.65 7.29
C ASP A 30 -5.14 -1.87 7.25
N VAL A 31 -5.76 -1.80 6.07
CA VAL A 31 -7.13 -1.31 5.95
C VAL A 31 -8.09 -2.47 6.15
N GLU A 32 -8.45 -2.71 7.40
CA GLU A 32 -9.45 -3.72 7.77
C GLU A 32 -10.88 -3.23 7.52
N LYS A 33 -11.07 -1.91 7.38
CA LYS A 33 -12.39 -1.27 7.23
C LYS A 33 -12.37 -0.21 6.15
N CYS A 34 -13.47 -0.13 5.40
CA CYS A 34 -13.72 0.94 4.44
C CYS A 34 -15.03 1.64 4.77
N ARG A 35 -14.98 2.94 5.08
CA ARG A 35 -16.12 3.72 5.59
C ARG A 35 -16.84 3.02 6.75
N GLY A 36 -16.06 2.44 7.66
CA GLY A 36 -16.54 1.73 8.84
C GLY A 36 -17.09 0.32 8.60
N VAL A 37 -17.12 -0.17 7.36
CA VAL A 37 -17.52 -1.54 7.02
C VAL A 37 -16.28 -2.42 6.92
N ASP A 38 -16.28 -3.57 7.60
CA ASP A 38 -15.18 -4.54 7.52
C ASP A 38 -14.98 -5.01 6.07
N LEU A 39 -13.73 -4.97 5.62
CA LEU A 39 -13.33 -5.53 4.34
C LEU A 39 -13.07 -7.02 4.52
N ASP A 40 -13.72 -7.82 3.68
CA ASP A 40 -13.48 -9.26 3.66
C ASP A 40 -12.16 -9.51 2.92
N ALA A 41 -11.06 -9.59 3.67
CA ALA A 41 -9.76 -9.98 3.13
C ALA A 41 -9.79 -11.48 2.83
N THR A 42 -10.34 -11.82 1.66
CA THR A 42 -10.49 -13.22 1.25
C THR A 42 -9.12 -13.92 1.12
N GLU A 43 -9.11 -15.22 1.39
CA GLU A 43 -7.91 -16.06 1.27
C GLU A 43 -7.30 -15.99 -0.14
N ASP A 44 -8.14 -15.85 -1.18
CA ASP A 44 -7.74 -15.59 -2.57
C ASP A 44 -6.91 -14.31 -2.72
N HIS A 45 -7.24 -13.25 -1.97
CA HIS A 45 -6.50 -12.00 -1.98
C HIS A 45 -5.08 -12.17 -1.42
N MET A 46 -4.92 -13.08 -0.45
CA MET A 46 -3.67 -13.37 0.24
C MET A 46 -2.79 -14.37 -0.52
N MET A 47 -3.38 -15.39 -1.17
CA MET A 47 -2.62 -16.39 -1.95
C MET A 47 -1.78 -15.77 -3.06
N HIS A 48 -2.33 -14.78 -3.77
CA HIS A 48 -1.60 -14.07 -4.84
C HIS A 48 -0.43 -13.24 -4.33
N VAL A 49 -0.51 -12.76 -3.08
CA VAL A 49 0.57 -11.99 -2.44
C VAL A 49 1.73 -12.90 -2.07
N THR A 50 1.48 -14.10 -1.53
CA THR A 50 2.53 -15.05 -1.14
C THR A 50 3.44 -15.46 -2.31
N ASP A 51 2.87 -15.73 -3.49
CA ASP A 51 3.65 -16.00 -4.70
C ASP A 51 4.61 -14.86 -5.05
N CYS A 52 4.12 -13.62 -4.97
CA CYS A 52 4.90 -12.43 -5.30
C CYS A 52 5.95 -12.12 -4.22
N LEU A 53 5.66 -12.37 -2.95
CA LEU A 53 6.64 -12.29 -1.86
C LEU A 53 7.78 -13.28 -2.10
N SER A 54 7.46 -14.54 -2.45
CA SER A 54 8.47 -15.54 -2.76
C SER A 54 9.35 -15.13 -3.94
N LYS A 55 8.79 -14.54 -5.00
CA LYS A 55 9.56 -14.02 -6.15
C LYS A 55 10.45 -12.84 -5.75
N ALA A 56 10.00 -12.00 -4.83
CA ALA A 56 10.81 -10.91 -4.28
C ALA A 56 11.90 -11.42 -3.32
N GLY A 57 11.82 -12.67 -2.86
CA GLY A 57 12.72 -13.23 -1.85
C GLY A 57 12.37 -12.78 -0.43
N ALA A 58 11.10 -12.45 -0.20
CA ALA A 58 10.53 -11.95 1.04
C ALA A 58 9.55 -12.98 1.63
N LYS A 59 9.37 -12.96 2.95
CA LYS A 59 8.33 -13.75 3.63
C LYS A 59 7.10 -12.91 3.95
N GLU A 60 7.33 -11.65 4.30
CA GLU A 60 6.30 -10.67 4.58
C GLU A 60 6.48 -9.43 3.71
N PHE A 61 5.43 -8.63 3.56
CA PHE A 61 5.46 -7.43 2.72
C PHE A 61 6.57 -6.44 3.13
N HIS A 62 6.78 -6.26 4.43
CA HIS A 62 7.79 -5.35 4.95
C HIS A 62 9.24 -5.85 4.72
N ASP A 63 9.42 -7.12 4.36
CA ASP A 63 10.71 -7.71 3.99
C ASP A 63 11.07 -7.49 2.52
N VAL A 64 10.13 -6.98 1.70
CA VAL A 64 10.38 -6.77 0.27
C VAL A 64 11.43 -5.67 0.11
N PRO A 65 12.58 -5.96 -0.52
CA PRO A 65 13.60 -4.94 -0.76
C PRO A 65 13.02 -3.78 -1.57
N ALA A 66 13.40 -2.54 -1.21
CA ALA A 66 12.85 -1.34 -1.82
C ALA A 66 12.99 -1.34 -3.36
N GLU A 67 14.12 -1.82 -3.87
CA GLU A 67 14.41 -1.95 -5.30
C GLU A 67 13.55 -3.01 -6.01
N LYS A 68 12.93 -3.93 -5.27
CA LYS A 68 12.02 -4.96 -5.82
C LYS A 68 10.55 -4.60 -5.65
N MET A 69 10.24 -3.57 -4.87
CA MET A 69 8.86 -3.14 -4.62
C MET A 69 8.05 -2.84 -5.90
N PRO A 70 8.62 -2.20 -6.96
CA PRO A 70 7.87 -1.97 -8.20
C PRO A 70 7.47 -3.28 -8.88
N CYS A 71 8.40 -4.23 -8.99
CA CYS A 71 8.12 -5.54 -9.61
C CYS A 71 7.24 -6.43 -8.72
N PHE A 72 7.32 -6.28 -7.40
CA PHE A 72 6.37 -6.91 -6.48
C PHE A 72 4.94 -6.41 -6.76
N GLY A 73 4.75 -5.08 -6.85
CA GLY A 73 3.46 -4.48 -7.19
C GLY A 73 2.92 -4.97 -8.54
N LYS A 74 3.76 -4.96 -9.59
CA LYS A 74 3.42 -5.52 -10.91
C LYS A 74 2.96 -6.97 -10.81
N CYS A 75 3.70 -7.82 -10.08
CA CYS A 75 3.35 -9.22 -9.89
C CYS A 75 1.96 -9.41 -9.26
N VAL A 76 1.65 -8.63 -8.22
CA VAL A 76 0.33 -8.69 -7.55
C VAL A 76 -0.77 -8.27 -8.52
N MET A 77 -0.54 -7.21 -9.30
CA MET A 77 -1.49 -6.72 -10.29
C MET A 77 -1.74 -7.74 -11.42
N GLU A 78 -0.71 -8.40 -11.92
CA GLU A 78 -0.83 -9.50 -12.90
C GLU A 78 -1.63 -10.68 -12.32
N LYS A 79 -1.32 -11.11 -11.09
CA LYS A 79 -1.99 -12.24 -10.45
C LYS A 79 -3.46 -11.99 -10.17
N LYS A 80 -3.84 -10.73 -9.91
CA LYS A 80 -5.24 -10.31 -9.77
C LYS A 80 -5.96 -10.08 -11.11
N GLY A 81 -5.26 -10.28 -12.23
CA GLY A 81 -5.81 -10.06 -13.57
C GLY A 81 -6.13 -8.60 -13.88
N ILE A 82 -5.62 -7.65 -13.09
CA ILE A 82 -5.83 -6.22 -13.35
C ILE A 82 -4.77 -5.66 -14.32
N ILE A 83 -3.75 -6.45 -14.64
CA ILE A 83 -2.87 -6.28 -15.79
C ILE A 83 -3.12 -7.45 -16.74
N ASP A 84 -3.24 -7.18 -18.04
CA ASP A 84 -3.45 -8.15 -19.11
C ASP A 84 -2.15 -8.85 -19.56
N ASP A 85 -2.26 -9.74 -20.54
CA ASP A 85 -1.14 -10.50 -21.11
C ASP A 85 -0.13 -9.63 -21.87
N LYS A 86 -0.48 -8.37 -22.16
CA LYS A 86 0.40 -7.37 -22.78
C LYS A 86 1.08 -6.49 -21.74
N GLY A 87 0.82 -6.71 -20.46
CA GLY A 87 1.36 -5.90 -19.38
C GLY A 87 0.65 -4.56 -19.22
N LEU A 88 -0.56 -4.39 -19.77
CA LEU A 88 -1.34 -3.16 -19.64
C LEU A 88 -2.52 -3.33 -18.67
N PRO A 89 -2.98 -2.24 -18.02
CA PRO A 89 -4.12 -2.33 -17.10
C PRO A 89 -5.41 -2.77 -17.79
N HIS A 90 -6.10 -3.75 -17.21
CA HIS A 90 -7.38 -4.25 -17.67
C HIS A 90 -8.52 -3.57 -16.91
N LYS A 91 -9.00 -2.43 -17.44
CA LYS A 91 -10.02 -1.57 -16.79
C LYS A 91 -11.20 -2.35 -16.22
N GLU A 92 -11.79 -3.25 -17.00
CA GLU A 92 -12.98 -4.00 -16.55
C GLU A 92 -12.70 -4.87 -15.33
N ASN A 93 -11.52 -5.46 -15.21
CA ASN A 93 -11.15 -6.31 -14.08
C ASN A 93 -10.88 -5.47 -12.83
N ILE A 94 -10.34 -4.26 -12.99
CA ILE A 94 -10.18 -3.30 -11.88
C ILE A 94 -11.54 -2.92 -11.30
N MET A 95 -12.50 -2.55 -12.16
CA MET A 95 -13.85 -2.17 -11.69
C MET A 95 -14.61 -3.37 -11.10
N LYS A 96 -14.38 -4.57 -11.65
CA LYS A 96 -14.93 -5.81 -11.09
C LYS A 96 -14.35 -6.09 -9.69
N LEU A 97 -13.05 -5.88 -9.48
CA LEU A 97 -12.43 -6.04 -8.17
C LEU A 97 -13.10 -5.15 -7.11
N ILE A 98 -13.40 -3.90 -7.45
CA ILE A 98 -14.14 -2.98 -6.58
C ILE A 98 -15.54 -3.53 -6.29
N THR A 99 -16.26 -3.91 -7.34
CA THR A 99 -17.63 -4.41 -7.23
C THR A 99 -17.73 -5.65 -6.34
N ASP A 100 -16.77 -6.56 -6.47
CA ASP A 100 -16.78 -7.85 -5.78
C ASP A 100 -16.29 -7.77 -4.32
N ASN A 101 -15.34 -6.88 -4.02
CA ASN A 101 -14.62 -6.90 -2.74
C ASN A 101 -14.88 -5.67 -1.86
N MET A 102 -15.51 -4.62 -2.39
CA MET A 102 -15.73 -3.38 -1.65
C MET A 102 -17.20 -3.20 -1.25
N PRO A 103 -17.50 -2.48 -0.15
CA PRO A 103 -18.86 -2.10 0.18
C PRO A 103 -19.50 -1.28 -0.93
N LYS A 104 -20.76 -1.58 -1.26
CA LYS A 104 -21.51 -0.89 -2.33
C LYS A 104 -21.50 0.65 -2.20
N ALA A 105 -21.45 1.15 -0.97
CA ALA A 105 -21.43 2.59 -0.68
C ALA A 105 -20.19 3.33 -1.24
N VAL A 106 -19.13 2.61 -1.62
CA VAL A 106 -17.90 3.21 -2.17
C VAL A 106 -17.68 2.95 -3.66
N HIS A 107 -18.51 2.10 -4.29
CA HIS A 107 -18.27 1.64 -5.67
C HIS A 107 -18.13 2.78 -6.67
N ASP A 108 -19.09 3.70 -6.72
CA ASP A 108 -19.11 4.78 -7.72
C ASP A 108 -17.91 5.74 -7.55
N ASP A 109 -17.66 6.17 -6.31
CA ASP A 109 -16.56 7.09 -6.00
C ASP A 109 -15.20 6.44 -6.28
N LEU A 110 -15.02 5.18 -5.86
CA LEU A 110 -13.76 4.45 -6.06
C LEU A 110 -13.53 4.11 -7.52
N ASN A 111 -14.56 3.67 -8.26
CA ASN A 111 -14.47 3.41 -9.69
C ASN A 111 -14.05 4.68 -10.44
N LYS A 112 -14.67 5.83 -10.16
CA LYS A 112 -14.31 7.11 -10.77
C LYS A 112 -12.85 7.48 -10.51
N ARG A 113 -12.35 7.27 -9.29
CA ARG A 113 -10.94 7.51 -8.96
C ARG A 113 -10.00 6.57 -9.71
N MET A 114 -10.34 5.29 -9.81
CA MET A 114 -9.55 4.34 -10.59
C MET A 114 -9.53 4.70 -12.08
N GLU A 115 -10.65 5.18 -12.63
CA GLU A 115 -10.69 5.67 -14.01
C GLU A 115 -9.73 6.85 -14.24
N ASN A 116 -9.66 7.78 -13.29
CA ASN A 116 -8.72 8.89 -13.36
C ASN A 116 -7.26 8.39 -13.31
N CYS A 117 -6.92 7.49 -12.38
CA CYS A 117 -5.59 6.89 -12.31
C CYS A 117 -5.20 6.20 -13.63
N LEU A 118 -6.13 5.47 -14.24
CA LEU A 118 -5.89 4.82 -15.53
C LEU A 118 -5.67 5.84 -16.65
N ALA A 119 -6.45 6.92 -16.68
CA ALA A 119 -6.32 7.97 -17.70
C ALA A 119 -4.98 8.72 -17.60
N GLU A 120 -4.51 8.97 -16.38
CA GLU A 120 -3.29 9.75 -16.12
C GLU A 120 -2.02 8.90 -16.27
N GLU A 121 -2.02 7.68 -15.74
CA GLU A 121 -0.78 6.93 -15.52
C GLU A 121 -0.51 5.84 -16.57
N THR A 122 -1.53 5.33 -17.28
CA THR A 122 -1.35 4.20 -18.21
C THR A 122 -0.36 4.50 -19.34
N SER A 123 -0.29 5.76 -19.78
CA SER A 123 0.61 6.17 -20.88
C SER A 123 2.09 6.06 -20.54
N MET A 124 2.44 5.98 -19.25
CA MET A 124 3.82 5.88 -18.76
C MET A 124 4.28 4.42 -18.60
N ILE A 125 3.37 3.45 -18.73
CA ILE A 125 3.68 2.04 -18.55
C ILE A 125 4.47 1.52 -19.74
N ASP A 126 5.67 1.01 -19.45
CA ASP A 126 6.48 0.21 -20.39
C ASP A 126 6.51 -1.23 -19.89
N PRO A 127 5.76 -2.16 -20.53
CA PRO A 127 5.77 -3.57 -20.16
C PRO A 127 7.13 -4.26 -20.32
N ALA A 128 8.04 -3.69 -21.12
CA ALA A 128 9.38 -4.21 -21.33
C ALA A 128 10.41 -3.69 -20.32
N ASP A 129 10.05 -2.73 -19.46
CA ASP A 129 10.96 -2.20 -18.43
C ASP A 129 11.30 -3.30 -17.40
N PRO A 130 12.56 -3.75 -17.33
CA PRO A 130 12.97 -4.82 -16.42
C PRO A 130 12.92 -4.39 -14.94
N SER A 131 12.87 -3.08 -14.67
CA SER A 131 12.80 -2.55 -13.30
C SER A 131 11.37 -2.44 -12.78
N CYS A 132 10.36 -2.58 -13.65
CA CYS A 132 8.94 -2.40 -13.36
C CYS A 132 8.58 -1.02 -12.77
N ASN A 133 9.48 -0.02 -12.82
CA ASN A 133 9.27 1.27 -12.19
C ASN A 133 8.15 2.06 -12.88
N THR A 134 7.94 1.81 -14.17
CA THR A 134 6.85 2.42 -14.94
C THR A 134 5.45 2.06 -14.45
N TYR A 135 5.31 1.02 -13.62
CA TYR A 135 4.03 0.64 -12.99
C TYR A 135 3.78 1.37 -11.65
N MET A 136 4.80 1.96 -11.05
CA MET A 136 4.71 2.56 -9.72
C MET A 136 3.73 3.74 -9.68
N PRO A 137 3.70 4.68 -10.65
CA PRO A 137 2.75 5.79 -10.62
C PRO A 137 1.29 5.33 -10.57
N LEU A 138 0.92 4.37 -11.44
CA LEU A 138 -0.42 3.78 -11.43
C LEU A 138 -0.73 3.09 -10.08
N GLY A 139 0.18 2.24 -9.60
CA GLY A 139 0.00 1.54 -8.34
C GLY A 139 -0.18 2.48 -7.14
N MET A 140 0.60 3.56 -7.08
CA MET A 140 0.47 4.59 -6.05
C MET A 140 -0.84 5.37 -6.18
N CYS A 141 -1.23 5.79 -7.39
CA CYS A 141 -2.50 6.49 -7.61
C CYS A 141 -3.70 5.64 -7.14
N MET A 142 -3.72 4.35 -7.52
CA MET A 142 -4.79 3.43 -7.12
C MET A 142 -4.80 3.21 -5.60
N HIS A 143 -3.64 3.01 -4.98
CA HIS A 143 -3.54 2.82 -3.53
C HIS A 143 -3.99 4.06 -2.75
N LEU A 144 -3.52 5.25 -3.12
CA LEU A 144 -3.94 6.51 -2.49
C LEU A 144 -5.43 6.75 -2.68
N SER A 145 -5.96 6.51 -3.89
CA SER A 145 -7.39 6.61 -4.16
C SER A 145 -8.23 5.69 -3.28
N PHE A 146 -7.74 4.48 -3.01
CA PHE A 146 -8.38 3.55 -2.09
C PHE A 146 -8.34 4.06 -0.65
N LEU A 147 -7.17 4.49 -0.15
CA LEU A 147 -7.04 5.03 1.21
C LEU A 147 -7.95 6.26 1.42
N GLU A 148 -7.87 7.24 0.53
CA GLU A 148 -8.70 8.44 0.58
C GLU A 148 -10.21 8.14 0.55
N GLU A 149 -10.61 7.05 -0.10
CA GLU A 149 -12.01 6.70 -0.20
C GLU A 149 -12.52 5.95 1.04
N CYS A 150 -11.67 5.09 1.59
CA CYS A 150 -12.00 4.22 2.72
C CYS A 150 -11.83 4.91 4.08
N GLU A 151 -10.98 5.93 4.18
CA GLU A 151 -10.75 6.72 5.40
C GLU A 151 -11.73 7.89 5.58
N LYS A 152 -12.65 8.12 4.64
CA LYS A 152 -13.77 9.08 4.78
C LYS A 152 -14.74 8.67 5.89
#